data_AF-A0A8X6H7X2-F1
#
_entry.id   AF-A0A8X6H7X2-F1
#
_cell.length_a   1.000
_cell.length_b   1.000
_cell.length_c   1.000
_cell.angle_alpha   90.00
_cell.angle_beta   90.00
_cell.angle_gamma   90.00
#
_symmetry.space_group_name_H-M   'P 1'
#
loop_
_entity.id
_entity.type
_entity.pdbx_description
1 polymer ?
#
loop_
_entity_poly.entity_id
_entity_poly.type
_entity_poly.pdbx_seq_one_letter_code
_entity_poly.pdbx_strand_id
1 'polypeptide(L)'
;MAVIGIGAENSNDEVTQYQMGRYVSSNEAVWRIFSFPIHERHPSVVHLAVHLENGQRVFFTAQNAVQRAAQPPSTTLTSFFETCQNDDFAQTLLYSEMPKYYTWNQSSRRFI
;
A
#
# COMPACT_ATOMS: atom_id res chain seq x y z
N MET A 1 -9.37 12.25 -8.44
CA MET A 1 -8.90 13.63 -8.17
C MET A 1 -9.10 14.42 -9.44
N ALA A 2 -10.12 15.26 -9.51
CA ALA A 2 -10.31 16.16 -10.64
C ALA A 2 -9.52 17.44 -10.33
N VAL A 3 -8.49 17.72 -11.13
CA VAL A 3 -7.81 19.03 -11.10
C VAL A 3 -8.72 19.96 -11.91
N ILE A 4 -9.48 20.81 -11.22
CA ILE A 4 -10.24 21.87 -11.89
C ILE A 4 -9.21 22.95 -12.25
N GLY A 5 -8.62 22.80 -13.42
CA GLY A 5 -7.79 23.85 -14.02
C GLY A 5 -8.69 24.97 -14.50
N ILE A 6 -9.02 25.90 -13.61
CA ILE A 6 -9.43 27.23 -14.06
C ILE A 6 -8.17 27.81 -14.69
N GLY A 7 -8.16 27.94 -16.02
CA GLY A 7 -6.99 28.39 -16.77
C GLY A 7 -6.48 29.71 -16.21
N ALA A 8 -5.42 29.65 -15.42
CA ALA A 8 -4.68 30.82 -15.00
C ALA A 8 -3.75 31.22 -16.17
N GLU A 9 -3.71 32.51 -16.48
CA GLU A 9 -2.94 33.09 -17.61
C GLU A 9 -1.41 32.87 -17.52
N ASN A 10 -0.90 32.16 -16.52
CA ASN A 10 0.50 31.78 -16.38
C ASN A 10 0.65 30.32 -15.98
N SER A 11 1.10 29.49 -16.92
CA SER A 11 1.34 28.05 -16.77
C SER A 11 2.53 27.67 -15.85
N ASN A 12 3.19 28.65 -15.21
CA ASN A 12 4.44 28.45 -14.46
C ASN A 12 4.34 28.83 -12.96
N ASP A 13 3.13 29.05 -12.43
CA ASP A 13 2.96 29.28 -10.98
C ASP A 13 2.80 27.96 -10.24
N GLU A 14 3.94 27.39 -9.82
CA GLU A 14 4.01 26.15 -9.05
C GLU A 14 3.27 26.23 -7.71
N VAL A 15 3.24 27.41 -7.07
CA VAL A 15 2.60 27.59 -5.76
C VAL A 15 1.09 27.47 -5.87
N THR A 16 0.52 28.09 -6.90
CA THR A 16 -0.92 27.99 -7.17
C THR A 16 -1.29 26.58 -7.64
N GLN A 17 -0.46 25.96 -8.50
CA GLN A 17 -0.68 24.57 -8.95
C GLN A 17 -0.64 23.58 -7.78
N TYR A 18 0.29 23.76 -6.83
CA TYR A 18 0.41 22.93 -5.64
C TYR A 18 -0.79 23.07 -4.69
N GLN A 19 -1.32 24.28 -4.52
CA GLN A 19 -2.52 24.52 -3.72
C GLN A 19 -3.77 23.90 -4.38
N MET A 20 -3.95 24.09 -5.69
CA MET A 20 -5.06 23.48 -6.43
C MET A 20 -4.99 21.95 -6.42
N GLY A 21 -3.79 21.37 -6.51
CA GLY A 21 -3.55 19.94 -6.40
C GLY A 21 -3.83 19.36 -5.00
N ARG A 22 -4.17 20.17 -4.00
CA ARG A 22 -4.55 19.72 -2.65
C ARG A 22 -5.99 20.04 -2.27
N TYR A 23 -6.75 20.69 -3.16
CA TYR A 23 -8.15 20.98 -2.91
C TYR A 23 -8.96 19.68 -2.84
N VAL A 24 -9.70 19.51 -1.74
CA VAL A 24 -10.67 18.43 -1.55
C VAL A 24 -12.05 19.09 -1.59
N SER A 25 -12.90 18.67 -2.53
CA SER A 25 -14.26 19.22 -2.64
C SER A 25 -15.09 18.88 -1.41
N SER A 26 -16.11 19.68 -1.09
CA SER A 26 -17.00 19.42 0.04
C SER A 26 -17.62 18.01 -0.02
N ASN A 27 -17.98 17.54 -1.21
CA ASN A 27 -18.49 16.19 -1.44
C ASN A 27 -17.44 15.12 -1.13
N GLU A 28 -16.20 15.28 -1.59
CA GLU A 28 -15.10 14.34 -1.30
C GLU A 28 -14.74 14.33 0.20
N ALA A 29 -14.79 15.49 0.86
CA ALA A 29 -14.56 15.62 2.30
C ALA A 29 -15.61 14.85 3.11
N VAL A 30 -16.90 15.00 2.77
CA VAL A 30 -18.00 14.25 3.39
C VAL A 30 -17.79 12.73 3.18
N TRP A 31 -17.39 12.31 1.98
CA TRP A 31 -17.07 10.90 1.70
C TRP A 31 -15.93 10.36 2.56
N ARG A 32 -14.86 11.15 2.74
CA ARG A 32 -13.74 10.79 3.64
C ARG A 32 -14.17 10.71 5.10
N ILE A 33 -14.96 11.67 5.58
CA ILE A 33 -15.45 11.72 6.98
C ILE A 33 -16.31 10.50 7.30
N PHE A 34 -17.23 10.14 6.40
CA PHE A 34 -18.09 8.97 6.57
C PHE A 34 -17.44 7.65 6.13
N SER A 35 -16.15 7.67 5.76
CA SER A 35 -15.41 6.49 5.30
C SER A 35 -16.08 5.73 4.14
N PHE A 36 -16.79 6.47 3.27
CA PHE A 36 -17.35 5.87 2.06
C PHE A 36 -16.24 5.52 1.06
N PRO A 37 -16.38 4.45 0.27
CA PRO A 37 -15.44 4.12 -0.79
C PRO A 37 -15.34 5.28 -1.79
N ILE A 38 -14.16 5.90 -1.88
CA ILE A 38 -13.92 7.07 -2.75
C ILE A 38 -13.50 6.62 -4.15
N HIS A 39 -12.77 5.51 -4.21
CA HIS A 39 -12.26 4.92 -5.43
C HIS A 39 -12.41 3.42 -5.36
N GLU A 40 -13.18 2.86 -6.28
CA GLU A 40 -13.09 1.46 -6.62
C GLU A 40 -12.09 1.34 -7.75
N ARG A 41 -10.91 0.75 -7.49
CA ARG A 41 -9.93 0.47 -8.53
C ARG A 41 -10.17 -0.95 -9.02
N HIS A 42 -10.43 -1.06 -10.32
CA HIS A 42 -10.46 -2.35 -10.99
C HIS A 42 -9.30 -2.40 -12.00
N PRO A 43 -8.33 -3.32 -11.84
CA PRO A 43 -8.21 -4.28 -10.74
C PRO A 43 -7.79 -3.63 -9.41
N SER A 44 -8.01 -4.34 -8.30
CA SER A 44 -7.55 -3.92 -6.97
C SER A 44 -6.02 -3.74 -6.99
N VAL A 45 -5.53 -2.62 -6.45
CA VAL A 45 -4.10 -2.32 -6.38
C VAL A 45 -3.61 -2.60 -4.95
N VAL A 46 -2.71 -3.56 -4.82
CA VAL A 46 -2.09 -3.93 -3.53
C VAL A 46 -0.68 -3.38 -3.46
N HIS A 47 -0.31 -2.81 -2.31
CA HIS A 47 1.06 -2.37 -2.06
C HIS A 47 1.89 -3.52 -1.51
N LEU A 48 2.89 -3.95 -2.27
CA LEU A 48 3.85 -4.97 -1.89
C LEU A 48 5.02 -4.35 -1.13
N ALA A 49 5.49 -5.03 -0.08
CA ALA A 49 6.61 -4.55 0.73
C ALA A 49 7.93 -4.82 -0.01
N VAL A 50 8.85 -3.86 0.01
CA VAL A 50 10.22 -4.05 -0.48
C VAL A 50 11.17 -3.50 0.57
N HIS A 51 12.08 -4.33 1.04
CA HIS A 51 13.08 -3.98 2.04
C HIS A 51 14.27 -4.94 1.97
N LEU A 52 15.38 -4.54 2.57
CA LEU A 52 16.54 -5.40 2.76
C LEU A 52 16.27 -6.44 3.87
N GLU A 53 17.15 -7.43 3.99
CA GLU A 53 17.13 -8.39 5.08
C GLU A 53 17.15 -7.65 6.44
N ASN A 54 16.22 -8.01 7.32
CA ASN A 54 15.97 -7.33 8.61
C ASN A 54 15.65 -5.82 8.53
N GLY A 55 15.46 -5.27 7.32
CA GLY A 55 15.09 -3.88 7.07
C GLY A 55 13.58 -3.63 7.05
N GLN A 56 12.76 -4.57 7.55
CA GLN A 56 11.31 -4.44 7.53
C GLN A 56 10.83 -3.36 8.51
N ARG A 57 9.84 -2.58 8.07
CA ARG A 57 9.17 -1.61 8.92
C ARG A 57 8.28 -2.33 9.92
N VAL A 58 8.58 -2.18 11.22
CA VAL A 58 7.82 -2.79 12.32
C VAL A 58 7.25 -1.72 13.23
N PHE A 59 5.96 -1.84 13.56
CA PHE A 59 5.32 -1.02 14.58
C PHE A 59 5.31 -1.76 15.91
N PHE A 60 5.74 -1.10 16.97
CA PHE A 60 5.87 -1.65 18.30
C PHE A 60 5.44 -0.65 19.38
N THR A 61 5.15 -1.17 20.56
CA THR A 61 4.95 -0.43 21.81
C THR A 61 6.09 -0.77 22.77
N ALA A 62 6.26 0.01 23.83
CA ALA A 62 7.33 -0.24 24.82
C ALA A 62 7.30 -1.68 25.38
N GLN A 63 6.10 -2.26 25.55
CA GLN A 63 5.91 -3.60 26.11
C GLN A 63 6.26 -4.71 25.12
N ASN A 64 6.10 -4.50 23.80
CA ASN A 64 6.30 -5.54 22.80
C ASN A 64 7.57 -5.35 21.94
N ALA A 65 8.34 -4.28 22.16
CA ALA A 65 9.53 -3.95 21.38
C ALA A 65 10.54 -5.11 21.32
N VAL A 66 10.83 -5.74 22.47
CA VAL A 66 11.77 -6.87 22.55
C VAL A 66 11.27 -8.07 21.77
N GLN A 67 9.98 -8.41 21.91
CA GLN A 67 9.37 -9.52 21.18
C GLN A 67 9.34 -9.26 19.67
N ARG A 68 9.01 -8.04 19.25
CA ARG A 68 8.98 -7.61 17.85
C ARG A 68 10.37 -7.58 17.21
N ALA A 69 11.41 -7.25 17.97
CA ALA A 69 12.79 -7.29 17.50
C ALA A 69 13.28 -8.73 17.33
N ALA A 70 12.92 -9.64 18.25
CA ALA A 70 13.29 -11.04 18.16
C ALA A 70 12.53 -11.81 17.07
N GLN A 71 11.23 -11.54 16.93
CA GLN A 71 10.38 -12.17 15.93
C GLN A 71 9.54 -11.10 15.21
N PRO A 72 10.11 -10.51 14.15
CA PRO A 72 9.43 -9.45 13.46
C PRO A 72 8.26 -10.02 12.64
N PRO A 73 7.19 -9.24 12.47
CA PRO A 73 6.00 -9.68 11.75
C PRO A 73 6.30 -9.97 10.28
N SER A 74 5.71 -11.05 9.73
CA SER A 74 5.83 -11.35 8.30
C SER A 74 5.24 -10.22 7.46
N THR A 75 6.01 -9.79 6.46
CA THR A 75 5.60 -8.87 5.41
C THR A 75 5.15 -9.67 4.18
N THR A 76 4.55 -8.99 3.21
CA THR A 76 4.26 -9.62 1.92
C THR A 76 5.53 -10.13 1.24
N LEU A 77 6.71 -9.53 1.47
CA LEU A 77 7.97 -9.99 0.87
C LEU A 77 8.48 -11.27 1.54
N THR A 78 8.52 -11.30 2.87
CA THR A 78 9.00 -12.49 3.61
C THR A 78 8.06 -13.66 3.39
N SER A 79 6.74 -13.41 3.36
CA SER A 79 5.78 -14.46 3.03
C SER A 79 5.90 -14.93 1.59
N PHE A 80 6.26 -14.08 0.63
CA PHE A 80 6.50 -14.53 -0.75
C PHE A 80 7.62 -15.57 -0.80
N PHE A 81 8.75 -15.30 -0.15
CA PHE A 81 9.84 -16.27 -0.07
C PHE A 81 9.44 -17.57 0.63
N GLU A 82 8.66 -17.48 1.71
CA GLU A 82 8.11 -18.67 2.39
C GLU A 82 7.18 -19.46 1.48
N THR A 83 6.28 -18.80 0.73
CA THR A 83 5.39 -19.48 -0.21
C THR A 83 6.17 -20.14 -1.35
N CYS A 84 7.18 -19.48 -1.91
CA CYS A 84 8.05 -20.10 -2.91
C CYS A 84 8.78 -21.34 -2.38
N GLN A 85 9.10 -21.43 -1.09
CA GLN A 85 9.72 -22.64 -0.54
C GLN A 85 8.76 -23.84 -0.46
N ASN A 86 7.45 -23.59 -0.36
CA ASN A 86 6.44 -24.62 -0.12
C ASN A 86 5.60 -24.95 -1.36
N ASP A 87 5.60 -24.11 -2.39
CA ASP A 87 4.79 -24.24 -3.60
C ASP A 87 5.65 -24.02 -4.86
N ASP A 88 5.75 -25.06 -5.69
CA ASP A 88 6.50 -25.05 -6.94
C ASP A 88 5.94 -24.04 -7.95
N PHE A 89 4.63 -23.78 -7.95
CA PHE A 89 4.03 -22.79 -8.83
C PHE A 89 4.48 -21.38 -8.43
N ALA A 90 4.48 -21.07 -7.13
CA ALA A 90 4.92 -19.77 -6.62
C ALA A 90 6.38 -19.45 -6.96
N GLN A 91 7.26 -20.46 -7.08
CA GLN A 91 8.65 -20.27 -7.51
C GLN A 91 8.78 -19.75 -8.94
N THR A 92 7.79 -20.02 -9.79
CA THR A 92 7.80 -19.57 -11.19
C THR A 92 7.39 -18.10 -11.34
N LEU A 93 6.82 -17.50 -10.30
CA LEU A 93 6.25 -16.16 -10.34
C LEU A 93 7.26 -15.08 -9.93
N LEU A 94 7.19 -13.92 -10.59
CA LEU A 94 7.80 -12.71 -10.06
C LEU A 94 6.99 -12.20 -8.86
N TYR A 95 7.66 -11.51 -7.93
CA TYR A 95 7.00 -10.95 -6.76
C TYR A 95 5.82 -10.01 -7.12
N SER A 96 5.97 -9.23 -8.18
CA SER A 96 4.91 -8.35 -8.71
C SER A 96 3.71 -9.10 -9.30
N GLU A 97 3.88 -10.38 -9.64
CA GLU A 97 2.83 -11.23 -10.21
C GLU A 97 2.11 -12.05 -9.17
N MET A 98 2.70 -12.19 -7.97
CA MET A 98 2.11 -12.92 -6.84
C MET A 98 0.64 -12.55 -6.60
N PRO A 99 0.23 -11.26 -6.57
CA PRO A 99 -1.16 -10.87 -6.31
C PRO A 99 -2.16 -11.24 -7.42
N LYS A 100 -1.68 -11.67 -8.60
CA LYS A 100 -2.56 -12.16 -9.68
C LYS A 100 -3.10 -13.56 -9.40
N TYR A 101 -2.37 -14.36 -8.61
CA TYR A 101 -2.66 -15.77 -8.37
C TYR A 101 -2.93 -16.08 -6.89
N TYR A 102 -2.29 -15.35 -5.98
CA TYR A 102 -2.43 -15.53 -4.54
C TYR A 102 -3.07 -14.32 -3.89
N THR A 103 -3.83 -14.56 -2.83
CA THR A 103 -4.45 -13.51 -2.03
C THR A 103 -3.69 -13.32 -0.73
N TRP A 104 -3.38 -12.07 -0.37
CA TRP A 104 -2.79 -11.78 0.92
C TRP A 104 -3.82 -11.89 2.04
N ASN A 105 -3.64 -12.84 2.95
CA ASN A 105 -4.45 -12.95 4.16
C ASN A 105 -3.82 -12.13 5.29
N GLN A 106 -4.49 -11.05 5.69
CA GLN A 106 -3.96 -10.12 6.68
C GLN A 106 -3.95 -10.68 8.11
N SER A 107 -4.82 -11.64 8.41
CA SER A 107 -4.91 -12.29 9.73
C SER A 107 -3.79 -13.30 9.93
N SER A 108 -3.54 -14.16 8.94
CA SER A 108 -2.47 -15.15 9.00
C SER A 108 -1.11 -14.58 8.57
N ARG A 109 -1.11 -13.45 7.86
CA ARG A 109 0.05 -12.79 7.22
C ARG A 109 0.77 -13.71 6.24
N ARG A 110 -0.02 -14.34 5.37
CA ARG A 110 0.45 -15.30 4.37
C ARG A 110 -0.25 -15.08 3.04
N PHE A 111 0.43 -15.41 1.96
CA PHE A 111 -0.25 -15.67 0.70
C PHE A 111 -0.97 -17.01 0.76
N ILE A 112 -2.23 -17.00 0.35
CA ILE A 112 -3.11 -18.17 0.22
C ILE A 112 -3.65 -18.28 -1.20
#